data_AF-A0A838PBI2-F1
#
_entry.id   AF-A0A838PBI2-F1
#
_cell.length_a   1.000
_cell.length_b   1.000
_cell.length_c   1.000
_cell.angle_alpha   90.00
_cell.angle_beta   90.00
_cell.angle_gamma   90.00
#
_symmetry.space_group_name_H-M   'P 1'
#
loop_
_entity.id
_entity.type
_entity.pdbx_description
1 polymer ?
#
loop_
_entity_poly.entity_id
_entity_poly.type
_entity_poly.pdbx_seq_one_letter_code
_entity_poly.pdbx_strand_id
1 'polypeptide(L)'
;MFRSKSYFIGLFLPLILLGFSISASEALGQRARETFVYAPPTVSLAADHSVLNACEGDTSASLVRLNARATSQSGNPIRYNWTTSAGRIDGTGAAVTWDLSGVRPGYFKAFLAVDSGSGDEACEAFSSIAVLVKCPPPPPPVCPNVHITCPDRVGLDQPVTFTSSLTGGSGNVTPMFNWTVSAGRIIEGQGTASIKVDTTGLAGQTLRATLSMGGYPLDCSASCSISFPVPLKCKKFDEFGEIARNDEKARLDNYAIELQNDPSRTAYVIVYPGQGNRSRQVQTQRTRIVDYLVNSRGFNAGRIITMVGPPRGEMMVDLWTCPQGATPPTP
;
A
#
# COMPACT_ATOMS: atom_id res chain seq x y z
N MET A 1 110.32 85.39 50.91
CA MET A 1 110.82 86.70 51.38
C MET A 1 109.61 87.61 51.55
N PHE A 2 109.35 88.06 52.79
CA PHE A 2 108.30 89.02 53.26
C PHE A 2 106.83 88.70 52.92
N ARG A 3 105.96 88.26 53.85
CA ARG A 3 105.41 88.89 55.09
C ARG A 3 104.38 90.00 54.80
N SER A 4 103.30 89.95 55.59
CA SER A 4 102.25 90.96 55.83
C SER A 4 101.00 90.83 54.94
N LYS A 5 99.75 90.99 55.42
CA LYS A 5 99.27 91.57 56.68
C LYS A 5 97.80 91.17 56.90
N SER A 6 97.45 90.97 58.16
CA SER A 6 96.09 90.80 58.70
C SER A 6 95.42 92.16 58.96
N TYR A 7 94.10 92.24 58.83
CA TYR A 7 93.17 93.18 59.50
C TYR A 7 91.81 92.46 59.58
N PHE A 8 91.34 91.93 60.71
CA PHE A 8 90.76 92.53 61.92
C PHE A 8 89.41 93.28 61.76
N ILE A 9 88.33 92.50 61.94
CA ILE A 9 87.11 92.71 62.75
C ILE A 9 86.17 93.91 62.47
N GLY A 10 84.89 93.56 62.28
CA GLY A 10 83.73 94.43 62.51
C GLY A 10 82.44 93.61 62.65
N LEU A 11 82.03 93.34 63.89
CA LEU A 11 80.85 92.58 64.30
C LEU A 11 79.61 93.47 64.23
N PHE A 12 78.54 93.07 63.53
CA PHE A 12 77.18 93.60 63.73
C PHE A 12 76.14 92.52 63.33
N LEU A 13 75.41 92.02 64.32
CA LEU A 13 74.17 91.24 64.15
C LEU A 13 72.99 92.20 63.98
N PRO A 14 71.94 91.80 63.24
CA PRO A 14 70.70 91.52 63.95
C PRO A 14 69.93 90.28 63.45
N LEU A 15 69.11 89.75 64.37
CA LEU A 15 68.01 88.78 64.19
C LEU A 15 67.22 89.00 62.89
N ILE A 16 66.81 87.92 62.21
CA ILE A 16 65.49 87.76 61.56
C ILE A 16 65.19 86.27 61.26
N LEU A 17 64.05 85.84 61.83
CA LEU A 17 63.10 84.77 61.51
C LEU A 17 63.51 83.43 60.87
N LEU A 18 63.12 82.36 61.60
CA LEU A 18 62.84 81.00 61.14
C LEU A 18 61.78 80.98 60.01
N GLY A 19 62.11 80.26 58.93
CA GLY A 19 61.15 79.75 57.95
C GLY A 19 61.46 78.29 57.65
N PHE A 20 60.76 77.37 58.31
CA PHE A 20 60.72 75.96 57.94
C PHE A 20 59.97 75.84 56.60
N SER A 21 60.61 75.28 55.58
CA SER A 21 59.91 74.82 54.37
C SER A 21 60.16 73.32 54.24
N ILE A 22 59.15 72.57 54.66
CA ILE A 22 59.02 71.12 54.49
C ILE A 22 58.85 70.88 52.98
N SER A 23 59.86 70.30 52.34
CA SER A 23 59.72 69.81 50.96
C SER A 23 58.86 68.54 51.00
N ALA A 24 57.56 68.69 50.77
CA ALA A 24 56.69 67.56 50.49
C ALA A 24 57.09 66.97 49.12
N SER A 25 57.49 65.70 49.10
CA SER A 25 57.64 64.96 47.85
C SER A 25 56.27 64.79 47.21
N GLU A 26 56.01 65.48 46.10
CA GLU A 26 54.87 65.19 45.25
C GLU A 26 55.05 63.80 44.63
N ALA A 27 54.40 62.81 45.23
CA ALA A 27 54.12 61.56 44.56
C ALA A 27 53.15 61.85 43.42
N LEU A 28 53.67 62.00 42.20
CA LEU A 28 52.90 61.97 40.96
C LEU A 28 52.21 60.60 40.87
N GLY A 29 50.99 60.51 41.38
CA GLY A 29 50.09 59.41 41.11
C GLY A 29 49.81 59.38 39.62
N GLN A 30 50.48 58.49 38.88
CA GLN A 30 50.06 58.11 37.55
C GLN A 30 48.67 57.51 37.66
N ARG A 31 47.62 58.28 37.33
CA ARG A 31 46.34 57.70 36.93
C ARG A 31 46.64 56.87 35.69
N ALA A 32 46.70 55.55 35.86
CA ALA A 32 46.66 54.62 34.75
C ALA A 32 45.45 55.00 33.90
N ARG A 33 45.71 55.48 32.68
CA ARG A 33 44.66 55.72 31.71
C ARG A 33 44.21 54.32 31.30
N GLU A 34 43.12 53.87 31.90
CA GLU A 34 42.49 52.59 31.59
C GLU A 34 42.18 52.61 30.09
N THR A 35 42.98 51.89 29.30
CA THR A 35 42.76 51.74 27.88
C THR A 35 41.51 50.90 27.72
N PHE A 36 40.37 51.55 27.49
CA PHE A 36 39.15 50.85 27.08
C PHE A 36 39.46 50.11 25.77
N VAL A 37 39.58 48.78 25.84
CA VAL A 37 39.71 47.94 24.66
C VAL A 37 38.32 47.89 24.02
N TYR A 38 38.12 48.71 22.99
CA TYR A 38 36.90 48.73 22.20
C TYR A 38 36.90 47.54 21.24
N ALA A 39 36.55 46.37 21.75
CA ALA A 39 36.43 45.15 20.95
C ALA A 39 34.95 44.77 20.79
N PRO A 40 34.54 44.30 19.60
CA PRO A 40 33.15 43.92 19.35
C PRO A 40 32.72 42.79 20.30
N PRO A 41 31.44 42.80 20.74
CA PRO A 41 30.93 41.73 21.58
C PRO A 41 30.96 40.40 20.80
N THR A 42 31.22 39.30 21.50
CA THR A 42 31.08 37.96 20.91
C THR A 42 29.66 37.48 21.14
N VAL A 43 28.99 37.01 20.09
CA VAL A 43 27.62 36.48 20.16
C VAL A 43 27.57 35.05 19.63
N SER A 44 26.82 34.19 20.32
CA SER A 44 26.46 32.85 19.85
C SER A 44 24.96 32.66 20.02
N LEU A 45 24.34 31.95 19.07
CA LEU A 45 22.90 31.75 19.03
C LEU A 45 22.60 30.26 18.91
N ALA A 46 21.66 29.78 19.73
CA ALA A 46 21.17 28.41 19.71
C ALA A 46 19.64 28.40 19.65
N ALA A 47 19.09 27.47 18.87
CA ALA A 47 17.68 27.11 18.88
C ALA A 47 17.53 25.74 19.51
N ASP A 48 16.43 25.51 20.23
CA ASP A 48 16.09 24.18 20.74
C ASP A 48 15.68 23.21 19.62
N HIS A 49 15.11 23.71 18.53
CA HIS A 49 14.77 22.96 17.32
C HIS A 49 15.28 23.67 16.06
N SER A 50 15.88 22.91 15.14
CA SER A 50 16.26 23.39 13.80
C SER A 50 15.27 22.94 12.71
N VAL A 51 14.36 22.00 13.04
CA VAL A 51 13.33 21.48 12.15
C VAL A 51 12.00 21.37 12.89
N LEU A 52 10.94 21.93 12.32
CA LEU A 52 9.56 21.82 12.82
C LEU A 52 8.70 21.06 11.81
N ASN A 53 7.78 20.24 12.30
CA ASN A 53 6.75 19.59 11.49
C ASN A 53 5.44 20.37 11.64
N ALA A 54 5.07 21.14 10.61
CA ALA A 54 3.82 21.90 10.60
C ALA A 54 3.25 21.96 9.17
N CYS A 55 1.93 21.86 9.06
CA CYS A 55 1.20 21.90 7.80
C CYS A 55 0.16 23.03 7.81
N GLU A 56 -0.23 23.50 6.63
CA GLU A 56 -1.26 24.54 6.49
C GLU A 56 -2.60 24.05 7.05
N GLY A 57 -3.16 24.77 8.01
CA GLY A 57 -4.39 24.39 8.73
C GLY A 57 -4.17 23.61 10.04
N ASP A 58 -2.94 23.25 10.37
CA ASP A 58 -2.59 22.70 11.68
C ASP A 58 -2.52 23.85 12.72
N THR A 59 -3.34 23.77 13.77
CA THR A 59 -3.34 24.75 14.88
C THR A 59 -2.29 24.45 15.94
N SER A 60 -1.45 23.42 15.71
CA SER A 60 -0.35 23.08 16.60
C SER A 60 0.66 24.22 16.70
N ALA A 61 0.94 24.66 17.92
CA ALA A 61 1.87 25.74 18.19
C ALA A 61 3.28 25.36 17.72
N SER A 62 3.81 26.09 16.72
CA SER A 62 5.14 25.87 16.15
C SER A 62 6.14 26.83 16.78
N LEU A 63 6.48 26.57 18.05
CA LEU A 63 7.32 27.43 18.87
C LEU A 63 8.78 26.94 18.90
N VAL A 64 9.72 27.87 18.74
CA VAL A 64 11.16 27.61 18.86
C VAL A 64 11.74 28.51 19.93
N ARG A 65 12.45 27.95 20.92
CA ARG A 65 13.15 28.74 21.92
C ARG A 65 14.54 29.11 21.41
N LEU A 66 14.77 30.42 21.26
CA LEU A 66 16.06 30.97 20.88
C LEU A 66 16.82 31.43 22.13
N ASN A 67 18.06 30.99 22.26
CA ASN A 67 18.96 31.36 23.34
C ASN A 67 20.25 31.96 22.76
N ALA A 68 20.49 33.22 23.07
CA ALA A 68 21.71 33.94 22.74
C ALA A 68 22.65 33.97 23.95
N ARG A 69 23.95 33.84 23.69
CA ARG A 69 24.99 34.15 24.66
C ARG A 69 25.89 35.21 24.06
N ALA A 70 25.88 36.39 24.67
CA ALA A 70 26.72 37.50 24.26
C ALA A 70 27.61 37.95 25.43
N THR A 71 28.84 38.32 25.14
CA THR A 71 29.80 38.85 26.14
C THR A 71 30.46 40.11 25.61
N SER A 72 30.46 41.17 26.44
CA SER A 72 31.15 42.42 26.17
C SER A 72 32.52 42.42 26.82
N GLN A 73 33.56 42.73 26.05
CA GLN A 73 34.95 42.79 26.57
C GLN A 73 35.19 44.03 27.43
N SER A 74 34.41 45.10 27.22
CA SER A 74 34.48 46.35 27.97
C SER A 74 33.62 46.34 29.25
N GLY A 75 32.88 45.27 29.51
CA GLY A 75 31.96 45.16 30.65
C GLY A 75 30.66 45.96 30.50
N ASN A 76 30.41 46.56 29.32
CA ASN A 76 29.19 47.33 29.05
C ASN A 76 27.94 46.42 28.97
N PRO A 77 26.75 46.92 29.37
CA PRO A 77 25.49 46.20 29.19
C PRO A 77 25.19 45.89 27.72
N ILE A 78 24.71 44.68 27.45
CA ILE A 78 24.39 44.21 26.10
C ILE A 78 22.91 44.46 25.79
N ARG A 79 22.64 45.16 24.69
CA ARG A 79 21.30 45.39 24.14
C ARG A 79 21.04 44.37 23.04
N TYR A 80 19.88 43.71 23.07
CA TYR A 80 19.49 42.66 22.12
C TYR A 80 18.37 43.18 21.21
N ASN A 81 18.56 43.07 19.90
CA ASN A 81 17.55 43.41 18.90
C ASN A 81 17.29 42.22 17.98
N TRP A 82 16.07 41.67 18.07
CA TRP A 82 15.65 40.49 17.33
C TRP A 82 14.79 40.88 16.13
N THR A 83 15.06 40.29 14.97
CA THR A 83 14.19 40.38 13.79
C THR A 83 14.03 38.99 13.16
N THR A 84 12.98 38.80 12.37
CA THR A 84 12.69 37.51 11.74
C THR A 84 12.21 37.68 10.30
N SER A 85 12.49 36.70 9.45
CA SER A 85 11.95 36.63 8.09
C SER A 85 10.45 36.30 8.05
N ALA A 86 9.93 35.61 9.07
CA ALA A 86 8.51 35.24 9.19
C ALA A 86 8.13 34.89 10.64
N GLY A 87 6.82 34.84 10.92
CA GLY A 87 6.30 34.58 12.26
C GLY A 87 6.51 35.77 13.20
N ARG A 88 6.42 35.51 14.51
CA ARG A 88 6.53 36.54 15.56
C ARG A 88 7.53 36.09 16.61
N ILE A 89 8.43 36.96 17.02
CA ILE A 89 9.29 36.74 18.19
C ILE A 89 8.59 37.35 19.40
N ASP A 90 8.46 36.58 20.47
CA ASP A 90 7.90 36.98 21.76
C ASP A 90 9.00 36.98 22.83
N GLY A 91 9.12 38.10 23.54
CA GLY A 91 10.17 38.36 24.54
C GLY A 91 11.28 39.31 24.09
N THR A 92 12.14 39.67 25.04
CA THR A 92 13.29 40.55 24.84
C THR A 92 14.51 39.99 25.58
N GLY A 93 15.72 40.44 25.20
CA GLY A 93 16.96 40.00 25.84
C GLY A 93 17.54 38.72 25.25
N ALA A 94 18.25 37.95 26.07
CA ALA A 94 19.05 36.81 25.63
C ALA A 94 18.24 35.55 25.29
N ALA A 95 17.01 35.41 25.80
CA ALA A 95 16.15 34.26 25.52
C ALA A 95 14.77 34.72 25.06
N VAL A 96 14.34 34.25 23.89
CA VAL A 96 13.06 34.61 23.27
C VAL A 96 12.37 33.38 22.68
N THR A 97 11.05 33.46 22.51
CA THR A 97 10.26 32.42 21.84
C THR A 97 9.92 32.90 20.44
N TRP A 98 10.25 32.11 19.43
CA TRP A 98 9.90 32.38 18.05
C TRP A 98 8.69 31.54 17.64
N ASP A 99 7.57 32.19 17.41
CA ASP A 99 6.32 31.61 16.96
C ASP A 99 6.27 31.60 15.43
N LEU A 100 6.34 30.39 14.87
CA LEU A 100 6.21 30.09 13.44
C LEU A 100 4.84 29.46 13.12
N SER A 101 3.84 29.57 14.00
CA SER A 101 2.52 29.00 13.75
C SER A 101 1.88 29.61 12.49
N GLY A 102 1.35 28.76 11.62
CA GLY A 102 0.69 29.18 10.37
C GLY A 102 1.62 29.61 9.23
N VAL A 103 2.94 29.56 9.38
CA VAL A 103 3.84 29.80 8.24
C VAL A 103 3.84 28.59 7.30
N ARG A 104 3.96 28.85 5.99
CA ARG A 104 4.08 27.79 4.98
C ARG A 104 5.41 27.04 5.13
N PRO A 105 5.50 25.77 4.69
CA PRO A 105 6.76 25.03 4.67
C PRO A 105 7.86 25.81 3.95
N GLY A 106 9.04 25.90 4.56
CA GLY A 106 10.13 26.73 4.08
C GLY A 106 11.25 26.92 5.09
N TYR A 107 12.30 27.60 4.65
CA TYR A 107 13.40 28.03 5.51
C TYR A 107 13.13 29.43 6.03
N PHE A 108 13.11 29.59 7.35
CA PHE A 108 12.98 30.88 8.00
C PHE A 108 14.23 31.20 8.80
N LYS A 109 14.54 32.49 8.92
CA LYS A 109 15.71 32.98 9.66
C LYS A 109 15.30 33.97 10.73
N ALA A 110 15.83 33.77 11.93
CA ALA A 110 15.85 34.78 12.98
C ALA A 110 17.24 35.43 12.98
N PHE A 111 17.26 36.76 13.04
CA PHE A 111 18.45 37.58 13.10
C PHE A 111 18.52 38.24 14.47
N LEU A 112 19.73 38.25 15.04
CA LEU A 112 20.03 38.92 16.29
C LEU A 112 21.15 39.93 16.03
N ALA A 113 20.87 41.18 16.34
CA ALA A 113 21.88 42.22 16.50
C ALA A 113 22.08 42.47 18.01
N VAL A 114 23.32 42.43 18.47
CA VAL A 114 23.69 42.82 19.83
C VAL A 114 24.56 44.08 19.80
N ASP A 115 24.30 45.02 20.69
CA ASP A 115 25.07 46.25 20.84
C ASP A 115 25.58 46.39 22.29
N SER A 116 26.90 46.56 22.45
CA SER A 116 27.54 46.85 23.75
C SER A 116 28.24 48.21 23.80
N GLY A 117 27.88 49.13 22.89
CA GLY A 117 28.38 50.49 22.84
C GLY A 117 28.01 51.34 24.06
N SER A 118 28.86 52.32 24.38
CA SER A 118 28.63 53.31 25.44
C SER A 118 28.67 54.72 24.84
N GLY A 119 27.64 55.54 25.09
CA GLY A 119 27.54 56.86 24.47
C GLY A 119 27.19 56.77 22.98
N ASP A 120 27.92 57.51 22.13
CA ASP A 120 27.70 57.55 20.67
C ASP A 120 28.50 56.50 19.88
N GLU A 121 29.31 55.69 20.56
CA GLU A 121 30.10 54.63 19.91
C GLU A 121 29.28 53.34 19.87
N ALA A 122 28.82 52.94 18.68
CA ALA A 122 28.10 51.68 18.44
C ALA A 122 29.06 50.49 18.36
N CYS A 123 28.80 49.42 19.12
CA CYS A 123 29.67 48.24 19.18
C CYS A 123 28.83 47.00 18.91
N GLU A 124 28.64 46.69 17.62
CA GLU A 124 27.64 45.72 17.18
C GLU A 124 28.25 44.36 16.79
N ALA A 125 27.50 43.30 17.07
CA ALA A 125 27.72 41.98 16.48
C ALA A 125 26.40 41.37 16.02
N PHE A 126 26.48 40.55 14.97
CA PHE A 126 25.31 39.95 14.34
C PHE A 126 25.43 38.43 14.35
N SER A 127 24.31 37.76 14.61
CA SER A 127 24.17 36.31 14.45
C SER A 127 22.83 36.00 13.81
N SER A 128 22.73 34.87 13.14
CA SER A 128 21.45 34.37 12.62
C SER A 128 21.34 32.88 12.80
N ILE A 129 20.11 32.39 12.87
CA ILE A 129 19.80 30.97 12.91
C ILE A 129 18.65 30.68 11.96
N ALA A 130 18.72 29.52 11.30
CA ALA A 130 17.69 29.07 10.38
C ALA A 130 16.91 27.91 10.97
N VAL A 131 15.60 27.92 10.79
CA VAL A 131 14.69 26.82 11.13
C VAL A 131 13.97 26.38 9.85
N LEU A 132 13.95 25.08 9.61
CA LEU A 132 13.20 24.47 8.52
C LEU A 132 11.83 24.05 9.02
N VAL A 133 10.78 24.63 8.43
CA VAL A 133 9.41 24.14 8.62
C VAL A 133 9.10 23.17 7.46
N LYS A 134 8.79 21.92 7.78
CA LYS A 134 8.39 20.90 6.79
C LYS A 134 7.01 20.38 7.12
N CYS A 135 6.25 20.04 6.08
CA CYS A 135 5.03 19.27 6.23
C CYS A 135 5.37 17.79 5.95
N PRO A 136 5.15 16.86 6.90
CA PRO A 136 5.34 15.44 6.63
C PRO A 136 4.42 15.00 5.47
N PRO A 137 4.89 14.10 4.57
CA PRO A 137 4.01 13.56 3.55
C PRO A 137 2.85 12.82 4.22
N PRO A 138 1.64 12.83 3.63
CA PRO A 138 0.53 12.05 4.14
C PRO A 138 0.92 10.57 4.24
N PRO A 139 0.41 9.84 5.24
CA PRO A 139 0.70 8.41 5.35
C PRO A 139 0.28 7.69 4.07
N PRO A 140 1.05 6.67 3.63
CA PRO A 140 0.73 5.94 2.42
C PRO A 140 -0.68 5.31 2.52
N PRO A 141 -1.43 5.27 1.41
CA PRO A 141 -2.76 4.69 1.43
C PRO A 141 -2.72 3.21 1.82
N VAL A 142 -3.68 2.78 2.64
CA VAL A 142 -3.81 1.38 3.07
C VAL A 142 -4.83 0.69 2.17
N CYS A 143 -4.48 -0.50 1.67
CA CYS A 143 -5.37 -1.32 0.86
C CYS A 143 -6.61 -1.77 1.63
N PRO A 144 -7.80 -1.77 0.98
CA PRO A 144 -8.97 -2.44 1.55
C PRO A 144 -8.78 -3.96 1.53
N ASN A 145 -9.49 -4.65 2.41
CA ASN A 145 -9.67 -6.09 2.29
C ASN A 145 -10.68 -6.35 1.16
N VAL A 146 -10.19 -7.04 0.12
CA VAL A 146 -10.97 -7.37 -1.08
C VAL A 146 -11.47 -8.80 -0.94
N HIS A 147 -12.79 -8.99 -0.99
CA HIS A 147 -13.41 -10.30 -1.01
C HIS A 147 -14.26 -10.47 -2.27
N ILE A 148 -14.06 -11.57 -2.99
CA ILE A 148 -14.89 -11.93 -4.17
C ILE A 148 -15.87 -13.01 -3.76
N THR A 149 -17.16 -12.74 -3.92
CA THR A 149 -18.22 -13.72 -3.77
C THR A 149 -18.33 -14.55 -5.05
N CYS A 150 -18.01 -15.83 -4.95
CA CYS A 150 -18.15 -16.80 -6.03
C CYS A 150 -19.64 -17.16 -6.25
N PRO A 151 -20.06 -17.45 -7.49
CA PRO A 151 -21.38 -18.03 -7.73
C PRO A 151 -21.40 -19.51 -7.28
N ASP A 152 -22.39 -19.87 -6.46
CA ASP A 152 -22.54 -21.22 -5.89
C ASP A 152 -23.01 -22.27 -6.90
N ARG A 153 -23.77 -21.83 -7.91
CA ARG A 153 -24.36 -22.69 -8.95
C ARG A 153 -23.97 -22.20 -10.31
N VAL A 154 -23.36 -23.09 -11.10
CA VAL A 154 -22.90 -22.79 -12.45
C VAL A 154 -23.59 -23.72 -13.43
N GLY A 155 -24.33 -23.14 -14.38
CA GLY A 155 -24.89 -23.85 -15.51
C GLY A 155 -23.85 -24.00 -16.63
N LEU A 156 -24.01 -25.02 -17.46
CA LEU A 156 -23.25 -25.11 -18.72
C LEU A 156 -23.73 -24.02 -19.67
N ASP A 157 -22.78 -23.35 -20.34
CA ASP A 157 -23.02 -22.32 -21.35
C ASP A 157 -23.93 -21.17 -20.89
N GLN A 158 -24.02 -20.94 -19.57
CA GLN A 158 -24.74 -19.81 -18.98
C GLN A 158 -23.74 -18.83 -18.35
N PRO A 159 -23.85 -17.53 -18.67
CA PRO A 159 -22.93 -16.55 -18.12
C PRO A 159 -23.03 -16.48 -16.60
N VAL A 160 -21.88 -16.28 -15.96
CA VAL A 160 -21.76 -16.22 -14.50
C VAL A 160 -21.38 -14.82 -14.05
N THR A 161 -21.80 -14.45 -12.85
CA THR A 161 -21.50 -13.14 -12.26
C THR A 161 -20.58 -13.31 -11.07
N PHE A 162 -19.50 -12.52 -11.03
CA PHE A 162 -18.64 -12.39 -9.86
C PHE A 162 -18.85 -11.02 -9.24
N THR A 163 -19.02 -10.97 -7.92
CA THR A 163 -19.23 -9.72 -7.19
C THR A 163 -18.13 -9.55 -6.16
N SER A 164 -17.58 -8.36 -6.05
CA SER A 164 -16.60 -7.99 -5.04
C SER A 164 -17.21 -7.14 -3.93
N SER A 165 -16.66 -7.27 -2.73
CA SER A 165 -16.94 -6.43 -1.58
C SER A 165 -15.63 -5.92 -0.99
N LEU A 166 -15.63 -4.64 -0.61
CA LEU A 166 -14.47 -3.96 -0.04
C LEU A 166 -14.77 -3.63 1.41
N THR A 167 -13.84 -3.94 2.32
CA THR A 167 -13.93 -3.54 3.72
C THR A 167 -12.62 -2.88 4.17
N GLY A 168 -12.74 -1.79 4.93
CA GLY A 168 -11.58 -0.98 5.34
C GLY A 168 -10.94 -0.19 4.18
N GLY A 169 -9.64 0.08 4.30
CA GLY A 169 -8.87 0.87 3.33
C GLY A 169 -8.92 2.37 3.56
N SER A 170 -8.01 3.11 2.91
CA SER A 170 -7.94 4.57 2.99
C SER A 170 -9.04 5.24 2.16
N GLY A 171 -9.92 6.01 2.80
CA GLY A 171 -11.08 6.65 2.15
C GLY A 171 -10.76 7.82 1.19
N ASN A 172 -9.52 8.26 1.14
CA ASN A 172 -9.05 9.31 0.23
C ASN A 172 -8.56 8.78 -1.14
N VAL A 173 -8.74 7.48 -1.41
CA VAL A 173 -8.39 6.84 -2.68
C VAL A 173 -9.67 6.46 -3.42
N THR A 174 -9.76 6.82 -4.70
CA THR A 174 -10.80 6.31 -5.59
C THR A 174 -10.41 4.91 -6.08
N PRO A 175 -11.16 3.85 -5.73
CA PRO A 175 -10.81 2.49 -6.11
C PRO A 175 -10.98 2.27 -7.62
N MET A 176 -9.97 1.69 -8.26
CA MET A 176 -10.05 1.23 -9.65
C MET A 176 -10.13 -0.30 -9.70
N PHE A 177 -11.18 -0.84 -10.30
CA PHE A 177 -11.39 -2.29 -10.40
C PHE A 177 -10.81 -2.85 -11.69
N ASN A 178 -9.77 -3.68 -11.59
CA ASN A 178 -9.18 -4.36 -12.74
C ASN A 178 -9.45 -5.86 -12.67
N TRP A 179 -10.43 -6.33 -13.44
CA TRP A 179 -10.77 -7.74 -13.50
C TRP A 179 -10.03 -8.49 -14.58
N THR A 180 -9.61 -9.71 -14.26
CA THR A 180 -9.04 -10.69 -15.18
C THR A 180 -9.68 -12.05 -14.95
N VAL A 181 -9.77 -12.86 -16.01
CA VAL A 181 -10.32 -14.21 -15.97
C VAL A 181 -9.35 -15.20 -16.62
N SER A 182 -9.24 -16.41 -16.06
CA SER A 182 -8.35 -17.45 -16.61
C SER A 182 -8.90 -18.13 -17.86
N ALA A 183 -10.22 -18.07 -18.06
CA ALA A 183 -10.94 -18.69 -19.17
C ALA A 183 -12.22 -17.90 -19.46
N GLY A 184 -12.84 -18.14 -20.62
CA GLY A 184 -14.03 -17.41 -21.05
C GLY A 184 -13.74 -15.94 -21.36
N ARG A 185 -14.79 -15.11 -21.33
CA ARG A 185 -14.69 -13.69 -21.70
C ARG A 185 -15.54 -12.82 -20.79
N ILE A 186 -14.98 -11.74 -20.25
CA ILE A 186 -15.76 -10.72 -19.55
C ILE A 186 -16.64 -10.01 -20.58
N ILE A 187 -17.96 -10.07 -20.40
CA ILE A 187 -18.94 -9.45 -21.30
C ILE A 187 -19.51 -8.14 -20.76
N GLU A 188 -19.55 -7.97 -19.43
CA GLU A 188 -20.09 -6.77 -18.79
C GLU A 188 -19.36 -6.48 -17.46
N GLY A 189 -19.39 -5.21 -17.02
CA GLY A 189 -19.02 -4.81 -15.65
C GLY A 189 -17.52 -4.56 -15.40
N GLN A 190 -16.69 -4.55 -16.44
CA GLN A 190 -15.27 -4.19 -16.29
C GLN A 190 -15.13 -2.77 -15.70
N GLY A 191 -14.18 -2.58 -14.78
CA GLY A 191 -14.05 -1.31 -14.06
C GLY A 191 -15.03 -1.11 -12.90
N THR A 192 -15.91 -2.09 -12.61
CA THR A 192 -16.90 -2.00 -11.53
C THR A 192 -16.72 -3.10 -10.48
N ALA A 193 -17.51 -3.05 -9.40
CA ALA A 193 -17.47 -4.06 -8.34
C ALA A 193 -18.02 -5.44 -8.75
N SER A 194 -18.65 -5.56 -9.92
CA SER A 194 -19.25 -6.80 -10.40
C SER A 194 -18.97 -7.01 -11.88
N ILE A 195 -18.59 -8.22 -12.27
CA ILE A 195 -18.42 -8.58 -13.68
C ILE A 195 -19.32 -9.74 -14.06
N LYS A 196 -19.71 -9.76 -15.33
CA LYS A 196 -20.39 -10.89 -15.97
C LYS A 196 -19.45 -11.52 -16.98
N VAL A 197 -19.32 -12.84 -16.93
CA VAL A 197 -18.39 -13.61 -17.75
C VAL A 197 -19.18 -14.60 -18.60
N ASP A 198 -18.95 -14.59 -19.91
CA ASP A 198 -19.37 -15.64 -20.82
C ASP A 198 -18.48 -16.87 -20.63
N THR A 199 -19.14 -18.01 -20.40
CA THR A 199 -18.53 -19.29 -20.02
C THR A 199 -18.82 -20.37 -21.05
N THR A 200 -19.25 -19.99 -22.25
CA THR A 200 -19.53 -20.90 -23.36
C THR A 200 -18.32 -21.80 -23.63
N GLY A 201 -18.52 -23.11 -23.67
CA GLY A 201 -17.46 -24.08 -23.93
C GLY A 201 -16.50 -24.36 -22.77
N LEU A 202 -16.76 -23.85 -21.55
CA LEU A 202 -15.95 -24.13 -20.36
C LEU A 202 -16.36 -25.40 -19.61
N ALA A 203 -17.17 -26.26 -20.22
CA ALA A 203 -17.63 -27.48 -19.58
C ALA A 203 -16.46 -28.39 -19.15
N GLY A 204 -16.47 -28.86 -17.91
CA GLY A 204 -15.37 -29.62 -17.30
C GLY A 204 -14.09 -28.83 -17.00
N GLN A 205 -14.08 -27.51 -17.18
CA GLN A 205 -12.94 -26.64 -16.89
C GLN A 205 -13.16 -25.84 -15.59
N THR A 206 -12.09 -25.22 -15.10
CA THR A 206 -12.12 -24.29 -13.97
C THR A 206 -11.92 -22.86 -14.46
N LEU A 207 -12.79 -21.96 -14.01
CA LEU A 207 -12.71 -20.53 -14.24
C LEU A 207 -12.25 -19.83 -12.96
N ARG A 208 -11.12 -19.13 -13.02
CA ARG A 208 -10.61 -18.26 -11.96
C ARG A 208 -10.80 -16.80 -12.35
N ALA A 209 -11.56 -16.06 -11.55
CA ALA A 209 -11.66 -14.61 -11.63
C ALA A 209 -10.69 -13.96 -10.63
N THR A 210 -9.92 -12.99 -11.07
CA THR A 210 -8.98 -12.22 -10.23
C THR A 210 -9.31 -10.74 -10.35
N LEU A 211 -9.53 -10.08 -9.21
CA LEU A 211 -9.70 -8.64 -9.11
C LEU A 211 -8.41 -8.04 -8.54
N SER A 212 -7.81 -7.11 -9.26
CA SER A 212 -6.73 -6.26 -8.76
C SER A 212 -7.26 -4.84 -8.55
N MET A 213 -6.93 -4.23 -7.41
CA MET A 213 -7.34 -2.85 -7.13
C MET A 213 -6.22 -1.88 -7.53
N GLY A 214 -6.53 -0.92 -8.39
CA GLY A 214 -5.66 0.23 -8.67
C GLY A 214 -5.94 1.40 -7.73
N GLY A 215 -4.99 2.35 -7.68
CA GLY A 215 -5.06 3.57 -6.85
C GLY A 215 -4.35 3.46 -5.49
N TYR A 216 -3.92 2.26 -5.11
CA TYR A 216 -3.18 1.99 -3.88
C TYR A 216 -1.68 1.75 -4.20
N PRO A 217 -0.77 1.99 -3.24
CA PRO A 217 0.67 1.76 -3.43
C PRO A 217 1.04 0.26 -3.48
N LEU A 218 0.09 -0.62 -3.15
CA LEU A 218 0.23 -2.07 -3.16
C LEU A 218 -0.86 -2.67 -4.04
N ASP A 219 -0.50 -3.69 -4.81
CA ASP A 219 -1.45 -4.47 -5.62
C ASP A 219 -2.26 -5.39 -4.70
N CYS A 220 -3.30 -4.86 -4.04
CA CYS A 220 -4.24 -5.73 -3.36
C CYS A 220 -5.13 -6.42 -4.38
N SER A 221 -5.10 -7.75 -4.32
CA SER A 221 -5.88 -8.60 -5.21
C SER A 221 -6.58 -9.70 -4.45
N ALA A 222 -7.70 -10.14 -5.01
CA ALA A 222 -8.42 -11.30 -4.56
C ALA A 222 -8.69 -12.19 -5.78
N SER A 223 -8.85 -13.48 -5.53
CA SER A 223 -9.27 -14.40 -6.59
C SER A 223 -10.27 -15.42 -6.07
N CYS A 224 -11.20 -15.78 -6.93
CA CYS A 224 -12.21 -16.80 -6.71
C CYS A 224 -12.15 -17.79 -7.89
N SER A 225 -12.34 -19.08 -7.62
CA SER A 225 -12.41 -20.10 -8.66
C SER A 225 -13.68 -20.91 -8.57
N ILE A 226 -14.29 -21.19 -9.72
CA ILE A 226 -15.45 -22.07 -9.87
C ILE A 226 -15.13 -23.15 -10.90
N SER A 227 -15.73 -24.32 -10.76
CA SER A 227 -15.53 -25.44 -11.68
C SER A 227 -16.85 -25.81 -12.34
N PHE A 228 -16.84 -25.95 -13.66
CA PHE A 228 -18.01 -26.39 -14.41
C PHE A 228 -18.11 -27.92 -14.41
N PRO A 229 -19.33 -28.48 -14.28
CA PRO A 229 -19.51 -29.92 -14.36
C PRO A 229 -19.09 -30.44 -15.73
N VAL A 230 -18.61 -31.68 -15.78
CA VAL A 230 -18.33 -32.37 -17.04
C VAL A 230 -19.67 -32.75 -17.68
N PRO A 231 -19.91 -32.47 -18.97
CA PRO A 231 -21.13 -32.88 -19.64
C PRO A 231 -21.27 -34.40 -19.64
N LEU A 232 -22.36 -34.90 -19.05
CA LEU A 232 -22.69 -36.31 -19.06
C LEU A 232 -23.28 -36.66 -20.43
N LYS A 233 -22.48 -37.29 -21.29
CA LYS A 233 -22.90 -37.74 -22.62
C LYS A 233 -22.96 -39.25 -22.70
N CYS A 234 -24.05 -39.77 -23.24
CA CYS A 234 -24.13 -41.16 -23.65
C CYS A 234 -23.15 -41.44 -24.80
N LYS A 235 -22.54 -42.61 -24.78
CA LYS A 235 -21.63 -43.10 -25.81
C LYS A 235 -22.30 -44.26 -26.54
N LYS A 236 -22.38 -44.17 -27.88
CA LYS A 236 -22.78 -45.31 -28.70
C LYS A 236 -21.70 -46.38 -28.61
N PHE A 237 -22.09 -47.55 -28.13
CA PHE A 237 -21.19 -48.68 -27.95
C PHE A 237 -21.09 -49.49 -29.24
N ASP A 238 -22.22 -49.85 -29.84
CA ASP A 238 -22.27 -50.66 -31.05
C ASP A 238 -23.57 -50.41 -31.84
N GLU A 239 -23.55 -50.78 -33.12
CA GLU A 239 -24.69 -50.77 -34.05
C GLU A 239 -24.62 -52.01 -34.95
N PHE A 240 -25.73 -52.74 -35.07
CA PHE A 240 -25.83 -53.88 -35.97
C PHE A 240 -27.24 -54.13 -36.47
N GLY A 241 -27.36 -54.71 -37.66
CA GLY A 241 -28.63 -55.11 -38.26
C GLY A 241 -29.06 -56.52 -37.87
N GLU A 242 -29.74 -57.22 -38.78
CA GLU A 242 -30.03 -58.65 -38.59
C GLU A 242 -28.77 -59.49 -38.83
N ILE A 243 -28.23 -60.06 -37.75
CA ILE A 243 -27.00 -60.87 -37.76
C ILE A 243 -27.24 -62.28 -37.20
N ALA A 244 -26.30 -63.19 -37.46
CA ALA A 244 -26.35 -64.54 -36.92
C ALA A 244 -26.33 -64.52 -35.38
N ARG A 245 -26.98 -65.51 -34.76
CA ARG A 245 -27.16 -65.54 -33.29
C ARG A 245 -25.85 -65.62 -32.52
N ASN A 246 -24.83 -66.28 -33.06
CA ASN A 246 -23.53 -66.36 -32.41
C ASN A 246 -22.80 -65.00 -32.46
N ASP A 247 -22.94 -64.26 -33.55
CA ASP A 247 -22.32 -62.94 -33.70
C ASP A 247 -22.97 -61.91 -32.78
N GLU A 248 -24.30 -61.97 -32.64
CA GLU A 248 -25.01 -61.12 -31.67
C GLU A 248 -24.56 -61.39 -30.24
N LYS A 249 -24.45 -62.67 -29.84
CA LYS A 249 -23.96 -63.02 -28.51
C LYS A 249 -22.56 -62.46 -28.26
N ALA A 250 -21.66 -62.58 -29.23
CA ALA A 250 -20.31 -62.04 -29.13
C ALA A 250 -20.29 -60.50 -28.97
N ARG A 251 -21.16 -59.78 -29.68
CA ARG A 251 -21.32 -58.32 -29.51
C ARG A 251 -21.88 -57.96 -28.14
N LEU A 252 -22.89 -58.71 -27.67
CA LEU A 252 -23.47 -58.52 -26.34
C LEU A 252 -22.50 -58.91 -25.21
N ASP A 253 -21.58 -59.84 -25.43
CA ASP A 253 -20.50 -60.14 -24.48
C ASP A 253 -19.58 -58.93 -24.30
N ASN A 254 -19.14 -58.32 -25.39
CA ASN A 254 -18.33 -57.09 -25.34
C ASN A 254 -19.08 -55.95 -24.67
N TYR A 255 -20.39 -55.83 -24.93
CA TYR A 255 -21.22 -54.82 -24.29
C TYR A 255 -21.35 -55.04 -22.78
N ALA A 256 -21.54 -56.30 -22.36
CA ALA A 256 -21.57 -56.66 -20.94
C ALA A 256 -20.23 -56.35 -20.25
N ILE A 257 -19.09 -56.60 -20.92
CA ILE A 257 -17.76 -56.25 -20.39
C ILE A 257 -17.64 -54.74 -20.16
N GLU A 258 -18.03 -53.90 -21.13
CA GLU A 258 -18.00 -52.44 -20.98
C GLU A 258 -18.85 -51.97 -19.79
N LEU A 259 -20.05 -52.55 -19.61
CA LEU A 259 -20.96 -52.20 -18.52
C LEU A 259 -20.51 -52.72 -17.14
N GLN A 260 -19.67 -53.77 -17.12
CA GLN A 260 -19.04 -54.29 -15.91
C GLN A 260 -17.85 -53.43 -15.48
N ASN A 261 -17.09 -52.89 -16.43
CA ASN A 261 -15.97 -51.98 -16.16
C ASN A 261 -16.41 -50.67 -15.49
N ASP A 262 -17.64 -50.20 -15.76
CA ASP A 262 -18.24 -49.04 -15.09
C ASP A 262 -19.65 -49.37 -14.53
N PRO A 263 -19.73 -49.79 -13.26
CA PRO A 263 -20.99 -50.16 -12.62
C PRO A 263 -21.99 -49.00 -12.47
N SER A 264 -21.58 -47.75 -12.67
CA SER A 264 -22.45 -46.58 -12.58
C SER A 264 -23.27 -46.33 -13.84
N ARG A 265 -22.93 -46.99 -14.96
CA ARG A 265 -23.59 -46.76 -16.26
C ARG A 265 -24.91 -47.50 -16.40
N THR A 266 -25.82 -46.88 -17.11
CA THR A 266 -27.05 -47.50 -17.60
C THR A 266 -26.84 -47.98 -19.03
N ALA A 267 -27.29 -49.20 -19.30
CA ALA A 267 -27.31 -49.81 -20.61
C ALA A 267 -28.59 -49.39 -21.35
N TYR A 268 -28.45 -48.82 -22.54
CA TYR A 268 -29.57 -48.54 -23.43
C TYR A 268 -29.53 -49.50 -24.62
N VAL A 269 -30.67 -50.10 -24.93
CA VAL A 269 -30.86 -50.99 -26.09
C VAL A 269 -32.00 -50.44 -26.92
N ILE A 270 -31.68 -49.90 -28.09
CA ILE A 270 -32.67 -49.33 -29.00
C ILE A 270 -32.86 -50.28 -30.17
N VAL A 271 -34.07 -50.76 -30.38
CA VAL A 271 -34.40 -51.61 -31.53
C VAL A 271 -35.23 -50.82 -32.53
N TYR A 272 -34.74 -50.71 -33.75
CA TYR A 272 -35.37 -50.05 -34.88
C TYR A 272 -36.07 -51.10 -35.75
N PRO A 273 -37.37 -50.99 -36.01
CA PRO A 273 -38.08 -51.88 -36.92
C PRO A 273 -37.58 -51.71 -38.38
N GLY A 274 -37.46 -52.80 -39.14
CA GLY A 274 -37.29 -52.74 -40.60
C GLY A 274 -38.60 -52.44 -41.33
N GLN A 275 -38.53 -52.03 -42.60
CA GLN A 275 -39.73 -51.81 -43.41
C GLN A 275 -40.51 -53.13 -43.58
N GLY A 276 -41.77 -53.16 -43.11
CA GLY A 276 -42.61 -54.36 -43.16
C GLY A 276 -42.47 -55.31 -41.96
N ASN A 277 -41.56 -55.04 -41.01
CA ASN A 277 -41.44 -55.85 -39.80
C ASN A 277 -42.62 -55.63 -38.85
N ARG A 278 -43.15 -56.72 -38.29
CA ARG A 278 -44.26 -56.70 -37.32
C ARG A 278 -43.73 -56.32 -35.93
N SER A 279 -44.51 -55.59 -35.13
CA SER A 279 -44.16 -55.23 -33.73
C SER A 279 -43.72 -56.43 -32.88
N ARG A 280 -44.21 -57.63 -33.20
CA ARG A 280 -43.81 -58.90 -32.56
C ARG A 280 -42.33 -59.25 -32.76
N GLN A 281 -41.75 -58.96 -33.93
CA GLN A 281 -40.34 -59.25 -34.21
C GLN A 281 -39.42 -58.33 -33.41
N VAL A 282 -39.75 -57.04 -33.34
CA VAL A 282 -39.04 -56.04 -32.51
C VAL A 282 -39.08 -56.44 -31.04
N GLN A 283 -40.25 -56.85 -30.54
CA GLN A 283 -40.38 -57.31 -29.16
C GLN A 283 -39.57 -58.58 -28.90
N THR A 284 -39.57 -59.54 -29.85
CA THR A 284 -38.80 -60.78 -29.74
C THR A 284 -37.29 -60.48 -29.69
N GLN A 285 -36.82 -59.59 -30.55
CA GLN A 285 -35.44 -59.14 -30.61
C GLN A 285 -35.01 -58.47 -29.29
N ARG A 286 -35.83 -57.54 -28.79
CA ARG A 286 -35.61 -56.84 -27.52
C ARG A 286 -35.56 -57.81 -26.34
N THR A 287 -36.55 -58.69 -26.21
CA THR A 287 -36.60 -59.67 -25.12
C THR A 287 -35.37 -60.56 -25.14
N ARG A 288 -34.92 -60.99 -26.33
CA ARG A 288 -33.71 -61.82 -26.46
C ARG A 288 -32.44 -61.11 -25.98
N ILE A 289 -32.25 -59.85 -26.38
CA ILE A 289 -31.06 -59.08 -25.96
C ILE A 289 -31.05 -58.92 -24.44
N VAL A 290 -32.18 -58.53 -23.85
CA VAL A 290 -32.31 -58.37 -22.39
C VAL A 290 -32.08 -59.71 -21.68
N ASP A 291 -32.68 -60.79 -22.15
CA ASP A 291 -32.52 -62.14 -21.60
C ASP A 291 -31.06 -62.59 -21.58
N TYR A 292 -30.33 -62.36 -22.67
CA TYR A 292 -28.90 -62.68 -22.74
C TYR A 292 -28.08 -61.86 -21.73
N LEU A 293 -28.29 -60.54 -21.67
CA LEU A 293 -27.56 -59.67 -20.75
C LEU A 293 -27.85 -60.01 -19.27
N VAL A 294 -29.10 -60.34 -18.94
CA VAL A 294 -29.51 -60.63 -17.56
C VAL A 294 -29.16 -62.07 -17.17
N ASN A 295 -29.67 -63.06 -17.92
CA ASN A 295 -29.61 -64.47 -17.52
C ASN A 295 -28.31 -65.17 -17.93
N SER A 296 -27.67 -64.75 -19.02
CA SER A 296 -26.38 -65.33 -19.45
C SER A 296 -25.18 -64.57 -18.89
N ARG A 297 -25.27 -63.23 -18.78
CA ARG A 297 -24.16 -62.37 -18.33
C ARG A 297 -24.29 -61.83 -16.90
N GLY A 298 -25.41 -62.10 -16.21
CA GLY A 298 -25.63 -61.69 -14.83
C GLY A 298 -25.79 -60.18 -14.63
N PHE A 299 -26.13 -59.43 -15.68
CA PHE A 299 -26.29 -57.98 -15.57
C PHE A 299 -27.62 -57.62 -14.88
N ASN A 300 -27.59 -56.59 -14.03
CA ASN A 300 -28.79 -56.15 -13.32
C ASN A 300 -29.82 -55.58 -14.29
N ALA A 301 -31.00 -56.20 -14.36
CA ALA A 301 -32.09 -55.80 -15.25
C ALA A 301 -32.53 -54.33 -15.05
N GLY A 302 -32.46 -53.80 -13.81
CA GLY A 302 -32.79 -52.41 -13.50
C GLY A 302 -31.84 -51.38 -14.12
N ARG A 303 -30.68 -51.82 -14.63
CA ARG A 303 -29.72 -51.00 -15.36
C ARG A 303 -29.87 -51.10 -16.88
N ILE A 304 -30.87 -51.84 -17.39
CA ILE A 304 -31.13 -51.95 -18.83
C ILE A 304 -32.41 -51.19 -19.16
N ILE A 305 -32.28 -50.16 -19.99
CA ILE A 305 -33.39 -49.40 -20.56
C ILE A 305 -33.50 -49.75 -22.03
N THR A 306 -34.69 -50.20 -22.43
CA THR A 306 -34.97 -50.60 -23.81
C THR A 306 -35.93 -49.62 -24.46
N MET A 307 -35.61 -49.19 -25.68
CA MET A 307 -36.40 -48.24 -26.47
C MET A 307 -36.70 -48.82 -27.84
N VAL A 308 -37.74 -48.32 -28.49
CA VAL A 308 -38.05 -48.64 -29.89
C VAL A 308 -37.88 -47.38 -30.70
N GLY A 309 -37.02 -47.44 -31.73
CA GLY A 309 -36.78 -46.32 -32.63
C GLY A 309 -37.75 -46.25 -33.80
N PRO A 310 -37.70 -45.16 -34.60
CA PRO A 310 -38.46 -45.07 -35.84
C PRO A 310 -38.10 -46.19 -36.82
N PRO A 311 -39.00 -46.61 -37.73
CA PRO A 311 -38.68 -47.60 -38.73
C PRO A 311 -37.51 -47.18 -39.62
N ARG A 312 -36.61 -48.12 -39.94
CA ARG A 312 -35.50 -47.97 -40.88
C ARG A 312 -35.68 -48.95 -42.05
N GLY A 313 -34.79 -48.88 -43.05
CA GLY A 313 -34.82 -49.80 -44.20
C GLY A 313 -34.81 -51.28 -43.79
N GLU A 314 -33.96 -51.60 -42.82
CA GLU A 314 -33.83 -52.93 -42.21
C GLU A 314 -33.92 -52.82 -40.68
N MET A 315 -34.09 -53.95 -39.99
CA MET A 315 -34.07 -53.96 -38.52
C MET A 315 -32.67 -53.62 -38.02
N MET A 316 -32.56 -52.68 -37.10
CA MET A 316 -31.28 -52.28 -36.49
C MET A 316 -31.36 -52.31 -34.97
N VAL A 317 -30.22 -52.56 -34.34
CA VAL A 317 -30.02 -52.51 -32.89
C VAL A 317 -28.90 -51.55 -32.61
N ASP A 318 -29.17 -50.55 -31.78
CA ASP A 318 -28.15 -49.69 -31.20
C ASP A 318 -27.96 -50.01 -29.72
N LEU A 319 -26.70 -50.16 -29.32
CA LEU A 319 -26.28 -50.31 -27.94
C LEU A 319 -25.59 -49.03 -27.48
N TRP A 320 -26.03 -48.49 -26.33
CA TRP A 320 -25.54 -47.22 -25.80
C TRP A 320 -25.19 -47.36 -24.32
N THR A 321 -24.04 -46.84 -23.91
CA THR A 321 -23.71 -46.70 -22.48
C THR A 321 -23.91 -45.26 -22.05
N CYS A 322 -24.64 -45.05 -20.95
CA CYS A 322 -24.94 -43.72 -20.43
C CYS A 322 -24.50 -43.61 -18.96
N PRO A 323 -23.71 -42.60 -18.58
CA PRO A 323 -23.47 -42.33 -17.17
C PRO A 323 -24.77 -41.88 -16.49
N GLN A 324 -24.87 -42.13 -15.19
CA GLN A 324 -26.04 -41.75 -14.40
C GLN A 324 -26.30 -40.23 -14.50
N GLY A 325 -27.53 -39.83 -14.85
CA GLY A 325 -27.93 -38.43 -15.00
C GLY A 325 -27.66 -37.83 -16.40
N ALA A 326 -27.06 -38.58 -17.33
CA ALA A 326 -27.01 -38.18 -18.73
C ALA A 326 -28.41 -38.14 -19.36
N THR A 327 -28.61 -37.23 -20.31
CA THR A 327 -29.80 -37.25 -21.17
C THR A 327 -29.83 -38.57 -21.95
N PRO A 328 -30.94 -39.33 -21.93
CA PRO A 328 -31.07 -40.57 -22.70
C PRO A 328 -30.79 -40.35 -24.20
N PRO A 329 -30.27 -41.38 -24.90
CA PRO A 329 -30.13 -41.31 -26.35
C PRO A 329 -31.51 -41.17 -27.00
N THR A 330 -31.59 -40.34 -28.04
CA THR A 330 -32.80 -40.17 -28.84
C THR A 330 -32.81 -41.18 -29.99
N PRO A 331 -33.82 -42.07 -30.07
CA PRO A 331 -33.95 -43.04 -31.14
C PRO A 331 -34.14 -42.41 -32.52
#